data_AF-A0A202E8J0-F1
#
_entry.id   AF-A0A202E8J0-F1
#
_cell.length_a   1.000
_cell.length_b   1.000
_cell.length_c   1.000
_cell.angle_alpha   90.00
_cell.angle_beta   90.00
_cell.angle_gamma   90.00
#
_symmetry.space_group_name_H-M   'P 1'
#
loop_
_entity.id
_entity.type
_entity.pdbx_description
1 polymer ?
#
loop_
_entity_poly.entity_id
_entity_poly.type
_entity_poly.pdbx_seq_one_letter_code
_entity_poly.pdbx_strand_id
1 'polypeptide(L)'
;MESTETATLESLESHERTHSVERDAASARRLNSGLSAPAGAGNDDALASLLCATVAVDRTESGQLRLEPSFRAAWTDRLLAIRERGTRLEALAASLETDARRLELSVEPDGFVATCGRDRVGCWPSNAALLADLAAASVLETRGETWHGFDEDERGRILTALRVFLERCPNCDGEILETEPPTGSLAGENRPPANREETSQGLLPDSSQPPSPPSSDSLESRDDSLTLTCGSCGVMLVRTPYPTG
;
A
#
# COMPACT_ATOMS: atom_id res chain seq x y z
N MET A 1 -16.65 -74.26 38.54
CA MET A 1 -16.59 -74.64 37.13
C MET A 1 -17.15 -73.45 36.38
N GLU A 2 -16.41 -72.56 35.73
CA GLU A 2 -15.04 -72.51 35.20
C GLU A 2 -14.84 -70.99 34.92
N SER A 3 -13.90 -70.33 35.58
CA SER A 3 -12.62 -69.86 35.03
C SER A 3 -12.63 -68.45 34.44
N THR A 4 -11.56 -67.77 34.81
CA THR A 4 -11.14 -66.37 34.67
C THR A 4 -10.48 -66.08 33.33
N GLU A 5 -10.59 -64.86 32.81
CA GLU A 5 -9.53 -64.18 32.03
C GLU A 5 -9.75 -62.64 32.14
N THR A 6 -9.06 -61.86 33.00
CA THR A 6 -7.73 -61.20 32.87
C THR A 6 -7.45 -60.63 31.47
N ALA A 7 -7.52 -59.30 31.23
CA ALA A 7 -6.64 -58.19 31.64
C ALA A 7 -5.36 -58.02 30.79
N THR A 8 -5.28 -56.91 30.03
CA THR A 8 -4.09 -56.05 29.73
C THR A 8 -4.64 -54.73 29.15
N LEU A 9 -4.43 -53.55 29.76
CA LEU A 9 -3.24 -52.67 29.62
C LEU A 9 -2.97 -52.36 28.13
N GLU A 10 -2.87 -51.13 27.62
CA GLU A 10 -2.33 -49.89 28.16
C GLU A 10 -2.70 -48.74 27.21
N SER A 11 -2.88 -47.53 27.76
CA SER A 11 -2.22 -46.31 27.30
C SER A 11 -2.05 -46.07 25.78
N LEU A 12 -2.94 -45.25 25.20
CA LEU A 12 -2.64 -44.21 24.18
C LEU A 12 -3.88 -43.28 24.16
N GLU A 13 -4.07 -42.39 25.12
CA GLU A 13 -3.61 -41.00 24.99
C GLU A 13 -3.38 -40.54 23.53
N SER A 14 -4.15 -39.53 23.15
CA SER A 14 -3.62 -38.42 22.36
C SER A 14 -3.11 -38.78 20.96
N HIS A 15 -4.03 -38.96 20.01
CA HIS A 15 -3.75 -38.57 18.62
C HIS A 15 -4.88 -37.69 18.12
N GLU A 16 -4.79 -36.43 18.53
CA GLU A 16 -4.81 -35.29 17.61
C GLU A 16 -5.31 -35.64 16.19
N ARG A 17 -6.63 -35.51 15.99
CA ARG A 17 -7.18 -35.14 14.68
C ARG A 17 -7.25 -33.61 14.59
N THR A 18 -6.16 -32.95 14.94
CA THR A 18 -5.78 -31.59 14.53
C THR A 18 -4.92 -31.72 13.27
N HIS A 19 -5.50 -32.26 12.20
CA HIS A 19 -4.78 -32.38 10.93
C HIS A 19 -5.76 -32.22 9.77
N SER A 20 -6.42 -31.07 9.73
CA SER A 20 -7.07 -30.59 8.49
C SER A 20 -7.27 -29.07 8.42
N VAL A 21 -6.88 -28.28 9.43
CA VAL A 21 -7.07 -26.81 9.43
C VAL A 21 -5.80 -26.05 9.03
N GLU A 22 -4.63 -26.70 8.99
CA GLU A 22 -3.34 -26.04 8.71
C GLU A 22 -2.97 -25.93 7.22
N ARG A 23 -3.79 -26.46 6.28
CA ARG A 23 -3.47 -26.43 4.83
C ARG A 23 -4.17 -25.36 4.01
N ASP A 24 -5.04 -24.53 4.60
CA ASP A 24 -5.70 -23.42 3.88
C ASP A 24 -5.06 -22.04 4.12
N ALA A 25 -4.02 -21.97 4.96
CA ALA A 25 -3.30 -20.74 5.31
C ALA A 25 -2.52 -20.12 4.13
N ALA A 26 -2.01 -20.98 3.23
CA ALA A 26 -1.10 -20.56 2.15
C ALA A 26 -1.80 -20.02 0.87
N SER A 27 -3.13 -20.07 0.81
CA SER A 27 -3.91 -19.66 -0.38
C SER A 27 -4.92 -18.56 -0.09
N ALA A 28 -4.81 -17.89 1.05
CA ALA A 28 -5.65 -16.73 1.32
C ALA A 28 -5.30 -15.64 0.30
N ARG A 29 -6.23 -15.42 -0.64
CA ARG A 29 -6.18 -14.39 -1.67
C ARG A 29 -5.77 -13.07 -1.02
N ARG A 30 -4.90 -12.30 -1.67
CA ARG A 30 -4.51 -10.98 -1.18
C ARG A 30 -5.23 -9.91 -1.99
N LEU A 31 -5.85 -8.97 -1.28
CA LEU A 31 -6.44 -7.80 -1.92
C LEU A 31 -5.39 -6.71 -2.18
N ASN A 32 -4.42 -6.58 -1.28
CA ASN A 32 -3.29 -5.70 -1.44
C ASN A 32 -2.11 -6.28 -0.66
N SER A 33 -1.11 -6.79 -1.38
CA SER A 33 0.07 -7.45 -0.79
C SER A 33 1.00 -6.49 -0.03
N GLY A 34 0.70 -5.19 0.00
CA GLY A 34 1.55 -4.19 0.64
C GLY A 34 2.73 -3.83 -0.26
N LEU A 35 3.21 -2.61 -0.06
CA LEU A 35 4.19 -1.91 -0.89
C LEU A 35 5.46 -2.73 -1.13
N SER A 36 5.59 -3.28 -2.33
CA SER A 36 6.87 -3.39 -3.02
C SER A 36 6.62 -3.00 -4.47
N ALA A 37 6.83 -1.72 -4.75
CA ALA A 37 6.93 -1.24 -6.12
C ALA A 37 8.19 -1.85 -6.75
N PRO A 38 8.13 -2.53 -7.90
CA PRO A 38 9.32 -2.72 -8.70
C PRO A 38 9.65 -1.38 -9.37
N ALA A 39 10.78 -0.80 -8.98
CA ALA A 39 11.33 0.40 -9.58
C ALA A 39 11.80 0.12 -11.02
N GLY A 40 11.27 0.86 -11.98
CA GLY A 40 11.77 0.89 -13.36
C GLY A 40 10.78 1.54 -14.32
N ALA A 41 11.26 2.43 -15.19
CA ALA A 41 10.47 3.16 -16.18
C ALA A 41 9.71 2.28 -17.20
N GLY A 42 9.97 0.97 -17.24
CA GLY A 42 9.16 -0.01 -17.99
C GLY A 42 7.91 -0.51 -17.24
N ASN A 43 7.82 -0.28 -15.93
CA ASN A 43 6.68 -0.68 -15.09
C ASN A 43 5.50 0.30 -15.25
N ASP A 44 5.78 1.60 -15.46
CA ASP A 44 4.72 2.61 -15.50
C ASP A 44 3.82 2.47 -16.73
N ASP A 45 4.40 2.23 -17.91
CA ASP A 45 3.60 1.97 -19.12
C ASP A 45 2.83 0.65 -19.04
N ALA A 46 3.41 -0.38 -18.40
CA ALA A 46 2.72 -1.63 -18.13
C ALA A 46 1.54 -1.43 -17.17
N LEU A 47 1.73 -0.67 -16.09
CA LEU A 47 0.68 -0.36 -15.13
C LEU A 47 -0.41 0.52 -15.74
N ALA A 48 -0.05 1.50 -16.56
CA ALA A 48 -0.99 2.31 -17.32
C ALA A 48 -1.81 1.45 -18.29
N SER A 49 -1.19 0.45 -18.91
CA SER A 49 -1.89 -0.53 -19.76
C SER A 49 -2.85 -1.40 -18.96
N LEU A 50 -2.45 -1.87 -17.76
CA LEU A 50 -3.33 -2.59 -16.84
C LEU A 50 -4.53 -1.73 -16.42
N LEU A 51 -4.32 -0.46 -16.06
CA LEU A 51 -5.40 0.46 -15.73
C LEU A 51 -6.38 0.64 -16.89
N CYS A 52 -5.89 0.83 -18.11
CA CYS A 52 -6.75 0.93 -19.29
C CYS A 52 -7.54 -0.37 -19.57
N ALA A 53 -6.92 -1.54 -19.34
CA ALA A 53 -7.60 -2.82 -19.49
C ALA A 53 -8.77 -3.03 -18.50
N THR A 54 -8.81 -2.26 -17.41
CA THR A 54 -9.92 -2.31 -16.43
C THR A 54 -11.14 -1.50 -16.85
N VAL A 55 -11.06 -0.70 -17.93
CA VAL A 55 -12.04 0.31 -18.36
C VAL A 55 -12.39 1.38 -17.32
N ALA A 56 -11.70 1.39 -16.17
CA ALA A 56 -11.84 2.44 -15.16
C ALA A 56 -11.10 3.73 -15.54
N VAL A 57 -10.10 3.62 -16.41
CA VAL A 57 -9.19 4.70 -16.80
C VAL A 57 -9.00 4.68 -18.31
N ASP A 58 -9.08 5.84 -18.94
CA ASP A 58 -8.77 6.03 -20.36
C ASP A 58 -7.47 6.84 -20.53
N ARG A 59 -6.82 6.69 -21.69
CA ARG A 59 -5.74 7.60 -22.13
C ARG A 59 -6.33 8.72 -22.98
N THR A 60 -6.01 9.96 -22.65
CA THR A 60 -6.33 11.14 -23.49
C THR A 60 -5.51 11.12 -24.78
N GLU A 61 -5.85 12.00 -25.73
CA GLU A 61 -5.06 12.22 -26.95
C GLU A 61 -3.60 12.62 -26.64
N SER A 62 -3.37 13.30 -25.51
CA SER A 62 -2.05 13.67 -25.00
C SER A 62 -1.31 12.54 -24.26
N GLY A 63 -1.91 11.35 -24.15
CA GLY A 63 -1.33 10.21 -23.43
C GLY A 63 -1.50 10.25 -21.91
N GLN A 64 -2.21 11.24 -21.36
CA GLN A 64 -2.48 11.32 -19.92
C GLN A 64 -3.60 10.35 -19.52
N LEU A 65 -3.45 9.73 -18.34
CA LEU A 65 -4.49 8.88 -17.78
C LEU A 65 -5.62 9.71 -17.17
N ARG A 66 -6.86 9.33 -17.45
CA ARG A 66 -8.07 9.98 -16.94
C ARG A 66 -9.04 8.93 -16.42
N LEU A 67 -9.50 9.10 -15.18
CA LEU A 67 -10.54 8.26 -14.62
C LEU A 67 -11.86 8.45 -15.40
N GLU A 68 -12.49 7.34 -15.78
CA GLU A 68 -13.75 7.35 -16.49
C GLU A 68 -14.87 7.91 -15.58
N PRO A 69 -15.70 8.87 -16.04
CA PRO A 69 -16.68 9.54 -15.19
C PRO A 69 -17.70 8.63 -14.52
N SER A 70 -18.20 7.61 -15.23
CA SER A 70 -19.15 6.67 -14.65
C SER A 70 -18.48 5.80 -13.57
N PHE A 71 -17.21 5.43 -13.74
CA PHE A 71 -16.42 4.71 -12.75
C PHE A 71 -16.22 5.56 -11.50
N ARG A 72 -15.85 6.84 -11.68
CA ARG A 72 -15.74 7.80 -10.58
C ARG A 72 -17.02 7.82 -9.73
N ALA A 73 -18.17 8.00 -10.37
CA ALA A 73 -19.46 8.05 -9.67
C ALA A 73 -19.74 6.76 -8.88
N ALA A 74 -19.61 5.60 -9.53
CA ALA A 74 -19.85 4.31 -8.86
C ALA A 74 -18.85 4.03 -7.73
N TRP A 75 -17.59 4.42 -7.90
CA TRP A 75 -16.56 4.26 -6.89
C TRP A 75 -16.85 5.13 -5.66
N THR A 76 -17.18 6.40 -5.86
CA THR A 76 -17.61 7.31 -4.79
C THR A 76 -18.84 6.77 -4.06
N ASP A 77 -19.89 6.38 -4.79
CA ASP A 77 -21.11 5.84 -4.18
C ASP A 77 -20.82 4.59 -3.35
N ARG A 78 -19.99 3.68 -3.88
CA ARG A 78 -19.64 2.44 -3.19
C ARG A 78 -18.83 2.71 -1.92
N LEU A 79 -17.89 3.64 -1.99
CA LEU A 79 -17.06 4.06 -0.85
C LEU A 79 -17.93 4.65 0.27
N LEU A 80 -18.81 5.60 -0.07
CA LEU A 80 -19.76 6.19 0.88
C LEU A 80 -20.61 5.11 1.54
N ALA A 81 -21.12 4.17 0.73
CA ALA A 81 -21.95 3.08 1.19
C ALA A 81 -21.23 2.10 2.15
N ILE A 82 -19.94 1.78 1.91
CA ILE A 82 -19.13 0.95 2.83
C ILE A 82 -18.92 1.72 4.14
N ARG A 83 -18.55 2.99 4.05
CA ARG A 83 -18.23 3.82 5.21
C ARG A 83 -19.44 4.03 6.11
N GLU A 84 -20.56 4.47 5.57
CA GLU A 84 -21.77 4.82 6.32
C GLU A 84 -22.43 3.61 6.97
N ARG A 85 -22.40 2.46 6.29
CA ARG A 85 -22.91 1.20 6.87
C ARG A 85 -21.90 0.50 7.78
N GLY A 86 -20.64 0.94 7.80
CA GLY A 86 -19.57 0.30 8.55
C GLY A 86 -19.18 -1.08 8.04
N THR A 87 -19.51 -1.44 6.78
CA THR A 87 -19.41 -2.81 6.26
C THR A 87 -18.05 -3.13 5.63
N ARG A 88 -16.97 -2.59 6.19
CA ARG A 88 -15.61 -2.75 5.62
C ARG A 88 -15.11 -4.19 5.72
N LEU A 89 -15.44 -4.88 6.81
CA LEU A 89 -14.99 -6.26 7.04
C LEU A 89 -15.72 -7.21 6.08
N GLU A 90 -17.01 -6.99 5.86
CA GLU A 90 -17.84 -7.76 4.93
C GLU A 90 -17.43 -7.51 3.48
N ALA A 91 -17.11 -6.27 3.12
CA ALA A 91 -16.58 -5.96 1.80
C ALA A 91 -15.21 -6.63 1.57
N LEU A 92 -14.33 -6.61 2.57
CA LEU A 92 -13.05 -7.33 2.52
C LEU A 92 -13.27 -8.83 2.38
N ALA A 93 -14.17 -9.42 3.17
CA ALA A 93 -14.51 -10.83 3.11
C ALA A 93 -15.03 -11.26 1.74
N ALA A 94 -15.89 -10.44 1.13
CA ALA A 94 -16.43 -10.70 -0.20
C ALA A 94 -15.33 -10.77 -1.26
N SER A 95 -14.44 -9.78 -1.31
CA SER A 95 -13.33 -9.76 -2.28
C SER A 95 -12.30 -10.89 -2.04
N LEU A 96 -12.13 -11.30 -0.79
CA LEU A 96 -11.27 -12.44 -0.42
C LEU A 96 -11.96 -13.80 -0.53
N GLU A 97 -13.25 -13.83 -0.89
CA GLU A 97 -14.07 -15.05 -0.97
C GLU A 97 -14.00 -15.88 0.34
N THR A 98 -14.04 -15.19 1.50
CA THR A 98 -13.93 -15.80 2.84
C THR A 98 -15.05 -15.33 3.76
N ASP A 99 -15.12 -15.90 4.97
CA ASP A 99 -16.06 -15.47 6.01
C ASP A 99 -15.49 -14.26 6.79
N ALA A 100 -16.30 -13.21 6.93
CA ALA A 100 -15.92 -11.99 7.67
C ALA A 100 -15.55 -12.26 9.13
N ARG A 101 -16.10 -13.29 9.77
CA ARG A 101 -15.79 -13.68 11.16
C ARG A 101 -14.39 -14.22 11.34
N ARG A 102 -13.71 -14.61 10.24
CA ARG A 102 -12.32 -15.07 10.26
C ARG A 102 -11.34 -13.91 10.09
N LEU A 103 -11.83 -12.73 9.73
CA LEU A 103 -11.02 -11.56 9.44
C LEU A 103 -10.91 -10.66 10.66
N GLU A 104 -9.71 -10.16 10.88
CA GLU A 104 -9.43 -9.13 11.87
C GLU A 104 -8.74 -7.95 11.20
N LEU A 105 -9.05 -6.75 11.69
CA LEU A 105 -8.43 -5.49 11.24
C LEU A 105 -7.72 -4.86 12.43
N SER A 106 -6.42 -4.58 12.28
CA SER A 106 -5.61 -3.93 13.29
C SER A 106 -4.79 -2.78 12.70
N VAL A 107 -4.35 -1.88 13.57
CA VAL A 107 -3.34 -0.86 13.23
C VAL A 107 -2.02 -1.38 13.76
N GLU A 108 -1.08 -1.59 12.87
CA GLU A 108 0.27 -2.11 13.13
C GLU A 108 1.32 -1.06 12.72
N PRO A 109 2.61 -1.22 13.09
CA PRO A 109 3.68 -0.33 12.66
C PRO A 109 3.79 -0.17 11.14
N ASP A 110 3.45 -1.23 10.39
CA ASP A 110 3.48 -1.25 8.92
C ASP A 110 2.25 -0.57 8.28
N GLY A 111 1.22 -0.23 9.06
CA GLY A 111 -0.02 0.38 8.59
C GLY A 111 -1.28 -0.34 9.08
N PHE A 112 -2.36 -0.20 8.31
CA PHE A 112 -3.63 -0.86 8.55
C PHE A 112 -3.57 -2.28 7.99
N VAL A 113 -3.65 -3.29 8.85
CA VAL A 113 -3.42 -4.68 8.48
C VAL A 113 -4.71 -5.49 8.60
N ALA A 114 -4.92 -6.38 7.63
CA ALA A 114 -5.94 -7.43 7.72
C ALA A 114 -5.29 -8.80 7.89
N THR A 115 -5.83 -9.60 8.80
CA THR A 115 -5.41 -10.99 9.01
C THR A 115 -6.60 -11.94 8.87
N CYS A 116 -6.33 -13.17 8.45
CA CYS A 116 -7.26 -14.29 8.48
C CYS A 116 -6.65 -15.38 9.36
N GLY A 117 -7.05 -15.45 10.63
CA GLY A 117 -6.33 -16.27 11.62
C GLY A 117 -4.92 -15.75 11.85
N ARG A 118 -3.88 -16.53 11.49
CA ARG A 118 -2.47 -16.13 11.64
C ARG A 118 -1.87 -15.49 10.40
N ASP A 119 -2.58 -15.55 9.27
CA ASP A 119 -2.05 -15.12 7.99
C ASP A 119 -2.44 -13.67 7.72
N ARG A 120 -1.45 -12.86 7.38
CA ARG A 120 -1.69 -11.50 6.88
C ARG A 120 -2.26 -11.61 5.47
N VAL A 121 -3.45 -11.04 5.23
CA VAL A 121 -4.15 -11.07 3.93
C VAL A 121 -4.18 -9.71 3.24
N GLY A 122 -3.78 -8.64 3.93
CA GLY A 122 -3.51 -7.37 3.30
C GLY A 122 -2.88 -6.33 4.21
N CYS A 123 -2.28 -5.32 3.59
CA CYS A 123 -1.74 -4.15 4.29
C CYS A 123 -1.98 -2.88 3.49
N TRP A 124 -2.42 -1.84 4.19
CA TRP A 124 -2.69 -0.53 3.63
C TRP A 124 -2.01 0.54 4.47
N PRO A 125 -1.59 1.67 3.88
CA PRO A 125 -1.02 2.77 4.66
C PRO A 125 -2.03 3.37 5.65
N SER A 126 -3.33 3.18 5.42
CA SER A 126 -4.38 3.64 6.33
C SER A 126 -5.72 2.96 6.08
N ASN A 127 -6.66 3.16 7.00
CA ASN A 127 -8.08 2.79 6.79
C ASN A 127 -8.68 3.49 5.56
N ALA A 128 -8.24 4.71 5.21
CA ALA A 128 -8.73 5.39 4.01
C ALA A 128 -8.31 4.67 2.73
N ALA A 129 -7.06 4.18 2.68
CA ALA A 129 -6.58 3.40 1.55
C ALA A 129 -7.31 2.05 1.43
N LEU A 130 -7.58 1.37 2.56
CA LEU A 130 -8.43 0.17 2.55
C LEU A 130 -9.83 0.47 1.98
N LEU A 131 -10.50 1.51 2.46
CA LEU A 131 -11.85 1.87 1.98
C LEU A 131 -11.87 2.17 0.48
N ALA A 132 -10.85 2.89 -0.01
CA ALA A 132 -10.70 3.19 -1.43
C ALA A 132 -10.58 1.90 -2.25
N ASP A 133 -9.71 0.98 -1.85
CA ASP A 133 -9.49 -0.29 -2.54
C ASP A 133 -10.72 -1.18 -2.54
N LEU A 134 -11.38 -1.36 -1.39
CA LEU A 134 -12.59 -2.18 -1.28
C LEU A 134 -13.70 -1.66 -2.18
N ALA A 135 -13.86 -0.34 -2.25
CA ALA A 135 -14.84 0.27 -3.12
C ALA A 135 -14.47 0.10 -4.61
N ALA A 136 -13.20 0.27 -4.96
CA ALA A 136 -12.73 0.09 -6.34
C ALA A 136 -12.87 -1.36 -6.79
N ALA A 137 -12.42 -2.32 -5.99
CA ALA A 137 -12.54 -3.75 -6.25
C ALA A 137 -13.99 -4.16 -6.50
N SER A 138 -14.91 -3.72 -5.63
CA SER A 138 -16.34 -4.02 -5.78
C SER A 138 -16.95 -3.45 -7.09
N VAL A 139 -16.50 -2.28 -7.53
CA VAL A 139 -16.96 -1.70 -8.81
C VAL A 139 -16.36 -2.44 -10.01
N LEU A 140 -15.07 -2.79 -9.94
CA LEU A 140 -14.38 -3.57 -10.98
C LEU A 140 -14.98 -4.97 -11.15
N GLU A 141 -15.27 -5.66 -10.05
CA GLU A 141 -15.97 -6.96 -10.03
C GLU A 141 -17.33 -6.89 -10.73
N THR A 142 -18.05 -5.77 -10.59
CA THR A 142 -19.39 -5.61 -11.19
C THR A 142 -19.32 -5.30 -12.69
N ARG A 143 -18.25 -4.63 -13.16
CA ARG A 143 -18.20 -4.03 -14.50
C ARG A 143 -17.52 -4.87 -15.55
N GLY A 144 -16.59 -5.75 -15.20
CA GLY A 144 -15.68 -6.33 -16.19
C GLY A 144 -15.32 -7.77 -15.94
N GLU A 145 -15.45 -8.59 -16.98
CA GLU A 145 -14.88 -9.94 -17.03
C GLU A 145 -13.34 -9.92 -16.87
N THR A 146 -12.69 -8.81 -17.29
CA THR A 146 -11.24 -8.64 -17.20
C THR A 146 -10.71 -8.61 -15.78
N TRP A 147 -11.49 -8.14 -14.79
CA TRP A 147 -11.06 -8.09 -13.39
C TRP A 147 -10.72 -9.49 -12.83
N HIS A 148 -11.47 -10.51 -13.25
CA HIS A 148 -11.22 -11.89 -12.86
C HIS A 148 -10.00 -12.50 -13.56
N GLY A 149 -9.56 -11.92 -14.68
CA GLY A 149 -8.38 -12.35 -15.44
C GLY A 149 -7.03 -11.93 -14.84
N PHE A 150 -7.00 -10.88 -14.01
CA PHE A 150 -5.77 -10.42 -13.36
C PHE A 150 -5.35 -11.32 -12.19
N ASP A 151 -4.05 -11.47 -11.98
CA ASP A 151 -3.51 -12.11 -10.78
C ASP A 151 -3.62 -11.22 -9.53
N GLU A 152 -3.26 -11.74 -8.35
CA GLU A 152 -3.38 -11.01 -7.08
C GLU A 152 -2.48 -9.76 -7.03
N ASP A 153 -1.28 -9.85 -7.60
CA ASP A 153 -0.31 -8.75 -7.59
C ASP A 153 -0.72 -7.65 -8.58
N GLU A 154 -1.26 -8.01 -9.73
CA GLU A 154 -1.86 -7.08 -10.70
C GLU A 154 -3.06 -6.35 -10.09
N ARG A 155 -3.97 -7.07 -9.43
CA ARG A 155 -5.12 -6.46 -8.74
C ARG A 155 -4.67 -5.47 -7.67
N GLY A 156 -3.73 -5.86 -6.81
CA GLY A 156 -3.20 -4.98 -5.77
C GLY A 156 -2.54 -3.71 -6.33
N ARG A 157 -1.79 -3.85 -7.44
CA ARG A 157 -1.19 -2.74 -8.17
C ARG A 157 -2.22 -1.80 -8.79
N ILE A 158 -3.25 -2.34 -9.46
CA ILE A 158 -4.36 -1.56 -10.02
C ILE A 158 -5.07 -0.75 -8.92
N LEU A 159 -5.44 -1.40 -7.81
CA LEU A 159 -6.15 -0.75 -6.70
C LEU A 159 -5.31 0.36 -6.07
N THR A 160 -4.01 0.11 -5.85
CA THR A 160 -3.08 1.13 -5.34
C THR A 160 -2.96 2.31 -6.31
N ALA A 161 -2.81 2.04 -7.60
CA ALA A 161 -2.68 3.08 -8.62
C ALA A 161 -3.94 3.95 -8.76
N LEU A 162 -5.14 3.35 -8.65
CA LEU A 162 -6.40 4.09 -8.72
C LEU A 162 -6.51 5.21 -7.67
N ARG A 163 -5.85 5.08 -6.52
CA ARG A 163 -5.89 6.08 -5.43
C ARG A 163 -5.39 7.46 -5.85
N VAL A 164 -4.59 7.56 -6.91
CA VAL A 164 -4.14 8.84 -7.45
C VAL A 164 -5.32 9.71 -7.92
N PHE A 165 -6.42 9.09 -8.37
CA PHE A 165 -7.58 9.79 -8.91
C PHE A 165 -8.61 10.23 -7.83
N LEU A 166 -8.36 9.92 -6.56
CA LEU A 166 -9.23 10.32 -5.45
C LEU A 166 -9.17 11.84 -5.26
N GLU A 167 -10.30 12.52 -5.29
CA GLU A 167 -10.36 13.98 -5.03
C GLU A 167 -10.74 14.28 -3.57
N ARG A 168 -11.39 13.33 -2.89
CA ARG A 168 -11.87 13.45 -1.51
C ARG A 168 -11.36 12.31 -0.64
N CYS A 169 -11.20 12.60 0.65
CA CYS A 169 -10.73 11.66 1.62
C CYS A 169 -11.72 10.50 1.79
N PRO A 170 -11.33 9.24 1.55
CA PRO A 170 -12.21 8.09 1.75
C PRO A 170 -12.77 7.98 3.17
N ASN A 171 -12.01 8.45 4.17
CA ASN A 171 -12.37 8.30 5.58
C ASN A 171 -13.42 9.31 6.07
N CYS A 172 -13.36 10.56 5.63
CA CYS A 172 -14.24 11.62 6.14
C CYS A 172 -14.93 12.48 5.07
N ASP A 173 -14.70 12.21 3.78
CA ASP A 173 -15.16 13.03 2.65
C ASP A 173 -14.59 14.46 2.60
N GLY A 174 -13.62 14.78 3.46
CA GLY A 174 -12.91 16.06 3.44
C GLY A 174 -12.00 16.19 2.21
N GLU A 175 -11.65 17.43 1.87
CA GLU A 175 -10.71 17.73 0.80
C GLU A 175 -9.33 17.14 1.10
N ILE A 176 -8.68 16.58 0.07
CA ILE A 176 -7.30 16.10 0.16
C ILE A 176 -6.42 17.28 -0.22
N LEU A 177 -5.73 17.86 0.77
CA LEU A 177 -4.75 18.90 0.52
C LEU A 177 -3.44 18.23 0.11
N GLU A 178 -2.87 18.68 -1.01
CA GLU A 178 -1.49 18.38 -1.34
C GLU A 178 -0.62 19.23 -0.42
N THR A 179 -0.03 18.61 0.59
CA THR A 179 0.98 19.28 1.40
C THR A 179 2.24 19.33 0.54
N GLU A 180 2.47 20.45 -0.16
CA GLU A 180 3.78 20.70 -0.76
C GLU A 180 4.83 20.57 0.37
N PRO A 181 5.93 19.81 0.16
CA PRO A 181 7.01 19.81 1.12
C PRO A 181 7.44 21.27 1.33
N PRO A 182 7.74 21.72 2.57
CA PRO A 182 8.13 23.09 2.79
C PRO A 182 9.32 23.40 1.88
N THR A 183 9.10 24.20 0.84
CA THR A 183 10.16 24.66 -0.04
C THR A 183 11.14 25.40 0.84
N GLY A 184 12.24 24.75 1.16
CA GLY A 184 13.31 25.28 1.99
C GLY A 184 13.88 26.52 1.32
N SER A 185 13.31 27.68 1.65
CA SER A 185 13.88 28.97 1.29
C SER A 185 15.12 29.19 2.13
N LEU A 186 16.25 28.64 1.68
CA LEU A 186 17.57 29.11 2.09
C LEU A 186 17.84 30.43 1.37
N ALA A 187 17.21 31.50 1.86
CA ALA A 187 17.56 32.86 1.51
C ALA A 187 18.51 33.43 2.59
N GLY A 188 19.81 33.37 2.29
CA GLY A 188 20.78 34.37 2.71
C GLY A 188 21.39 34.23 4.10
N GLU A 189 22.52 33.51 4.19
CA GLU A 189 23.53 33.74 5.22
C GLU A 189 23.91 35.23 5.25
N ASN A 190 23.51 35.93 6.30
CA ASN A 190 24.08 37.23 6.64
C ASN A 190 25.43 36.96 7.35
N ARG A 191 26.49 36.79 6.57
CA ARG A 191 27.86 36.62 7.06
C ARG A 191 28.40 37.97 7.53
N PRO A 192 28.67 38.19 8.83
CA PRO A 192 29.38 39.38 9.28
C PRO A 192 30.84 39.36 8.77
N PRO A 193 31.43 40.51 8.42
CA PRO A 193 32.79 40.55 7.88
C PRO A 193 33.82 40.21 8.97
N ALA A 194 34.72 39.29 8.64
CA ALA A 194 35.88 38.94 9.46
C ALA A 194 36.84 40.13 9.55
N ASN A 195 37.11 40.54 10.78
CA ASN A 195 38.24 41.35 11.20
C ASN A 195 39.57 40.68 10.86
N ARG A 196 40.52 41.50 10.40
CA ARG A 196 41.81 41.15 9.81
C ARG A 196 42.92 41.62 10.75
N GLU A 197 43.63 40.67 11.36
CA GLU A 197 44.90 40.75 12.10
C GLU A 197 45.36 39.28 12.25
N GLU A 198 46.57 38.77 12.08
CA GLU A 198 47.91 39.26 11.74
C GLU A 198 48.76 38.02 11.33
N THR A 199 49.65 38.20 10.36
CA THR A 199 51.09 37.86 10.38
C THR A 199 51.59 36.43 10.76
N SER A 200 52.04 35.70 9.71
CA SER A 200 53.32 34.95 9.60
C SER A 200 53.65 33.70 10.44
N GLN A 201 53.82 32.53 9.77
CA GLN A 201 55.10 31.79 9.53
C GLN A 201 54.96 30.25 9.44
N GLY A 202 55.66 29.64 8.46
CA GLY A 202 56.15 28.25 8.42
C GLY A 202 55.17 27.20 7.86
N LEU A 203 55.25 26.77 6.59
CA LEU A 203 56.13 25.69 6.05
C LEU A 203 56.00 24.39 6.88
N LEU A 204 55.29 23.35 6.44
CA LEU A 204 55.66 22.34 5.41
C LEU A 204 54.39 21.54 4.98
N PRO A 205 54.35 20.92 3.78
CA PRO A 205 53.27 20.02 3.38
C PRO A 205 53.54 18.57 3.82
N ASP A 206 52.64 17.98 4.61
CA ASP A 206 52.61 16.53 4.82
C ASP A 206 51.46 15.92 4.02
N SER A 207 51.87 15.13 3.02
CA SER A 207 51.00 14.37 2.13
C SER A 207 50.50 13.12 2.84
N SER A 208 49.24 13.09 3.26
CA SER A 208 48.43 11.86 3.41
C SER A 208 46.96 12.20 3.68
N GLN A 209 46.27 12.75 2.68
CA GLN A 209 44.81 12.73 2.68
C GLN A 209 44.35 11.50 1.89
N PRO A 210 43.67 10.52 2.51
CA PRO A 210 43.05 9.44 1.74
C PRO A 210 42.00 10.05 0.79
N PRO A 211 41.76 9.45 -0.40
CA PRO A 211 40.70 9.93 -1.26
C PRO A 211 39.38 9.88 -0.49
N SER A 212 38.67 11.01 -0.48
CA SER A 212 37.27 11.05 -0.06
C SER A 212 36.54 9.87 -0.72
N PRO A 213 35.67 9.13 -0.01
CA PRO A 213 34.80 8.18 -0.70
C PRO A 213 34.09 8.95 -1.82
N PRO A 214 33.82 8.33 -2.98
CA PRO A 214 32.90 8.96 -3.92
C PRO A 214 31.66 9.30 -3.11
N SER A 215 31.20 10.55 -3.20
CA SER A 215 29.85 10.89 -2.81
C SER A 215 29.01 9.72 -3.27
N SER A 216 28.37 9.02 -2.32
CA SER A 216 27.19 8.29 -2.71
C SER A 216 26.32 9.39 -3.31
N ASP A 217 26.37 9.52 -4.62
CA ASP A 217 25.17 9.63 -5.44
C ASP A 217 24.31 8.50 -4.91
N SER A 218 23.66 8.78 -3.77
CA SER A 218 22.39 8.24 -3.47
C SER A 218 21.67 8.48 -4.77
N LEU A 219 21.52 7.39 -5.53
CA LEU A 219 20.27 7.15 -6.20
C LEU A 219 19.24 7.39 -5.09
N GLU A 220 18.86 8.66 -4.90
CA GLU A 220 17.55 9.06 -4.49
C GLU A 220 16.71 8.39 -5.56
N SER A 221 16.44 7.11 -5.31
CA SER A 221 15.23 6.45 -5.74
C SER A 221 14.18 7.41 -5.24
N ARG A 222 13.83 8.36 -6.11
CA ARG A 222 12.71 9.23 -5.93
C ARG A 222 11.54 8.28 -6.00
N ASP A 223 11.25 7.69 -4.84
CA ASP A 223 9.93 7.23 -4.52
C ASP A 223 9.10 8.51 -4.62
N ASP A 224 8.65 8.83 -5.83
CA ASP A 224 7.83 10.02 -6.12
C ASP A 224 6.45 9.89 -5.44
N SER A 225 6.28 8.88 -4.58
CA SER A 225 5.12 8.64 -3.75
C SER A 225 4.84 9.84 -2.85
N LEU A 226 3.76 10.53 -3.17
CA LEU A 226 3.27 11.66 -2.40
C LEU A 226 2.45 11.12 -1.23
N THR A 227 3.00 11.28 -0.02
CA THR A 227 2.25 11.06 1.21
C THR A 227 1.42 12.31 1.49
N LEU A 228 0.10 12.16 1.36
CA LEU A 228 -0.88 13.19 1.60
C LEU A 228 -1.56 12.94 2.95
N THR A 229 -1.95 14.01 3.65
CA THR A 229 -2.76 13.93 4.86
C THR A 229 -4.05 14.69 4.65
N CYS A 230 -5.16 14.08 5.04
CA CYS A 230 -6.44 14.80 4.99
C CYS A 230 -6.44 15.90 6.06
N GLY A 231 -6.63 17.17 5.66
CA GLY A 231 -6.68 18.29 6.60
C GLY A 231 -7.85 18.21 7.61
N SER A 232 -8.90 17.45 7.30
CA SER A 232 -10.07 17.30 8.17
C SER A 232 -9.93 16.20 9.23
N CYS A 233 -9.35 15.04 8.89
CA CYS A 233 -9.26 13.90 9.80
C CYS A 233 -7.84 13.38 10.07
N GLY A 234 -6.82 13.99 9.45
CA GLY A 234 -5.41 13.63 9.63
C GLY A 234 -4.98 12.29 9.03
N VAL A 235 -5.89 11.54 8.38
CA VAL A 235 -5.58 10.23 7.82
C VAL A 235 -4.61 10.36 6.64
N MET A 236 -3.58 9.53 6.65
CA MET A 236 -2.60 9.44 5.57
C MET A 236 -3.19 8.73 4.35
N LEU A 237 -2.85 9.24 3.17
CA LEU A 237 -3.09 8.66 1.87
C LEU A 237 -1.77 8.68 1.11
N VAL A 238 -1.42 7.56 0.49
CA VAL A 238 -0.22 7.47 -0.32
C VAL A 238 -0.67 7.44 -1.77
N ARG A 239 -0.20 8.40 -2.57
CA ARG A 239 -0.40 8.45 -4.02
C ARG A 239 0.93 8.22 -4.70
N THR A 240 1.02 7.24 -5.57
CA THR A 240 2.17 7.09 -6.47
C THR A 240 1.82 7.83 -7.76
N PRO A 241 2.42 9.00 -8.03
CA PRO A 241 2.16 9.71 -9.27
C PRO A 241 2.71 8.89 -10.44
N TYR A 242 2.05 9.02 -11.58
CA TYR A 242 2.60 8.54 -12.84
C TYR A 242 3.58 9.58 -13.39
N PRO A 243 4.75 9.17 -13.90
CA PRO A 243 5.55 10.08 -14.69
C PRO A 243 4.76 10.45 -15.95
N THR A 244 4.39 11.72 -16.06
CA THR A 244 3.94 12.29 -17.33
C THR A 244 5.17 12.42 -18.22
N GLY A 245 5.26 11.56 -19.24
CA GLY A 245 6.28 11.66 -20.30
C GLY A 245 6.17 12.93 -21.12
#